data_AF-H9FHY3-F1
#
_entry.id   AF-H9FHY3-F1
#
_cell.length_a   1.000
_cell.length_b   1.000
_cell.length_c   1.000
_cell.angle_alpha   90.00
_cell.angle_beta   90.00
_cell.angle_gamma   90.00
#
_symmetry.space_group_name_H-M   'P 1'
#
loop_
_entity.id
_entity.type
_entity.pdbx_description
1 polymer ?
#
loop_
_entity_poly.entity_id
_entity_poly.type
_entity_poly.pdbx_seq_one_letter_code
_entity_poly.pdbx_strand_id
1 'polypeptide(L)'
;RNCLNRRSRFGSRERDWLREDVKRGCVYLYGADSTTATTTTTTSSSSSSSSSSSDLHLVLCTVETPASEICAGEGRESLYLQLHGDLVRRLEPTERPLQIVYDYLSRLGFDDLVRIQEEATNPDLGCMIRFYGEKPCHMDHLDRILLSGIYNVRKGKTQLHKWAERLVVLCGTCLIVSSVKDCQTGKMHILPLVGGKIEEVKRRQYSLAFSSAGAQAQTYHVSFETLAEYQRWQRQASKVVSQRISTVDLSCYSLEEVPEHLFYSQDITYLNLRHNFMQLERPGGLDTLYKFSQLKGLNLSHNKLGLFPILLCEISTLTELNLSCNGFRDLPSQIGNLLNLQTLCLDGNFLTTLPEELGNLQQLSSLGISFNNFSQIPEVYEKLTMLDKVVMAGNCLEVLNLGVLNRMNHIKHVDLRMNHLKTMVIENLEGNKHITHVDLRDNRLTDLDLSSLCSLEQLHCERNQLRELTLSGFSLRTLYASSNRLTAVNVYPVPSLLTSLDLSRNLLECVPDWACEAKKIEVLDVS
;
A
#
# COMPACT_ATOMS: atom_id res chain seq x y z
N ARG A 1 7.71 -28.19 14.36
CA ARG A 1 6.73 -29.24 14.77
C ARG A 1 6.79 -29.64 16.24
N ASN A 2 7.57 -29.02 17.14
CA ASN A 2 7.49 -29.28 18.60
C ASN A 2 7.77 -28.02 19.45
N CYS A 3 6.94 -26.97 19.31
CA CYS A 3 7.02 -25.74 20.13
C CYS A 3 5.65 -25.29 20.67
N LEU A 4 4.73 -26.20 20.97
CA LEU A 4 3.42 -25.85 21.55
C LEU A 4 3.37 -26.34 23.01
N ASN A 5 3.53 -25.41 23.94
CA ASN A 5 3.35 -25.62 25.38
C ASN A 5 1.90 -26.02 25.71
N ARG A 6 1.69 -26.67 26.88
CA ARG A 6 0.36 -27.10 27.39
C ARG A 6 -0.70 -25.98 27.46
N ARG A 7 -0.34 -24.69 27.35
CA ARG A 7 -1.23 -23.52 27.37
C ARG A 7 -1.90 -23.19 26.03
N SER A 8 -1.53 -23.84 24.93
CA SER A 8 -2.05 -23.55 23.57
C SER A 8 -3.07 -24.58 23.06
N ARG A 9 -3.74 -25.33 23.95
CA ARG A 9 -4.73 -26.37 23.58
C ARG A 9 -6.02 -26.14 24.34
N PHE A 10 -7.15 -26.14 23.62
CA PHE A 10 -8.48 -26.11 24.22
C PHE A 10 -8.72 -27.29 25.17
N GLY A 11 -9.29 -27.02 26.33
CA GLY A 11 -9.87 -28.04 27.20
C GLY A 11 -11.19 -28.56 26.65
N SER A 12 -11.87 -29.44 27.41
CA SER A 12 -13.18 -29.97 27.00
C SER A 12 -14.25 -28.88 26.97
N ARG A 13 -14.27 -28.01 27.97
CA ARG A 13 -15.28 -26.93 28.09
C ARG A 13 -15.17 -25.90 26.98
N GLU A 14 -13.96 -25.53 26.58
CA GLU A 14 -13.75 -24.57 25.50
C GLU A 14 -14.12 -25.17 24.14
N ARG A 15 -13.90 -26.48 23.94
CA ARG A 15 -14.36 -27.19 22.73
C ARG A 15 -15.88 -27.25 22.64
N ASP A 16 -16.57 -27.44 23.77
CA ASP A 16 -18.03 -27.44 23.81
C ASP A 16 -18.58 -26.04 23.52
N TRP A 17 -17.97 -24.99 24.11
CA TRP A 17 -18.34 -23.59 23.87
C TRP A 17 -18.20 -23.15 22.39
N LEU A 18 -17.18 -23.64 21.69
CA LEU A 18 -16.97 -23.38 20.26
C LEU A 18 -18.03 -24.06 19.38
N ARG A 19 -18.45 -25.28 19.73
CA ARG A 19 -19.43 -26.06 18.94
C ARG A 19 -20.84 -25.48 18.97
N GLU A 20 -21.14 -24.64 19.96
CA GLU A 20 -22.47 -24.03 20.11
C GLU A 20 -22.75 -22.92 19.10
N ASP A 21 -21.73 -22.23 18.59
CA ASP A 21 -21.91 -21.07 17.71
C ASP A 21 -20.68 -20.85 16.81
N VAL A 22 -20.89 -20.85 15.49
CA VAL A 22 -19.85 -20.68 14.46
C VAL A 22 -19.20 -19.30 14.47
N LYS A 23 -19.81 -18.32 15.13
CA LYS A 23 -19.25 -16.97 15.34
C LYS A 23 -18.25 -16.89 16.50
N ARG A 24 -18.09 -17.96 17.27
CA ARG A 24 -17.14 -18.03 18.39
C ARG A 24 -15.80 -18.57 17.91
N GLY A 25 -14.72 -18.13 18.51
CA GLY A 25 -13.38 -18.59 18.15
C GLY A 25 -12.33 -18.15 19.15
N CYS A 26 -11.09 -18.15 18.68
CA CYS A 26 -9.98 -17.64 19.45
C CYS A 26 -9.05 -16.79 18.60
N VAL A 27 -8.32 -15.91 19.27
CA VAL A 27 -7.19 -15.21 18.71
C VAL A 27 -5.96 -15.52 19.55
N TYR A 28 -4.86 -15.86 18.87
CA TYR A 28 -3.58 -16.11 19.52
C TYR A 28 -2.77 -14.81 19.60
N LEU A 29 -2.47 -14.39 20.84
CA LEU A 29 -1.63 -13.24 21.15
C LEU A 29 -0.20 -13.68 21.43
N TYR A 30 0.76 -13.02 20.77
CA TYR A 30 2.19 -13.23 20.96
C TYR A 30 2.79 -12.07 21.80
N GLY A 31 3.59 -12.35 22.83
CA GLY A 31 4.28 -11.33 23.65
C GLY A 31 4.64 -11.78 25.07
N ALA A 32 5.67 -11.17 25.69
CA ALA A 32 6.26 -11.60 26.97
C ALA A 32 5.47 -11.11 28.20
N ASP A 33 5.05 -12.03 29.07
CA ASP A 33 4.55 -11.68 30.41
C ASP A 33 5.72 -11.16 31.27
N SER A 34 5.75 -9.87 31.59
CA SER A 34 6.62 -9.35 32.65
C SER A 34 5.87 -8.50 33.67
N THR A 35 4.89 -9.08 34.36
CA THR A 35 4.39 -8.53 35.63
C THR A 35 3.67 -9.59 36.46
N THR A 36 4.42 -10.42 37.21
CA THR A 36 4.08 -10.83 38.59
C THR A 36 5.29 -11.49 39.25
N ALA A 37 6.30 -10.69 39.63
CA ALA A 37 7.32 -11.12 40.58
C ALA A 37 7.87 -9.95 41.41
N THR A 38 7.20 -9.68 42.53
CA THR A 38 7.77 -9.11 43.77
C THR A 38 6.91 -9.74 44.88
N THR A 39 7.42 -10.55 45.81
CA THR A 39 8.47 -10.23 46.81
C THR A 39 9.12 -11.53 47.36
N THR A 40 10.46 -11.54 47.55
CA THR A 40 11.28 -12.25 48.58
C THR A 40 10.87 -13.68 49.05
N THR A 41 11.68 -14.75 49.01
CA THR A 41 13.06 -14.94 49.55
C THR A 41 13.67 -16.28 49.09
N THR A 42 15.01 -16.40 49.24
CA THR A 42 15.88 -17.61 49.36
C THR A 42 16.39 -18.38 48.12
N THR A 43 17.69 -18.15 47.85
CA THR A 43 18.80 -19.09 47.53
C THR A 43 18.56 -20.28 46.59
N SER A 44 19.22 -20.28 45.42
CA SER A 44 20.39 -21.13 45.12
C SER A 44 20.71 -21.17 43.61
N SER A 45 21.99 -21.40 43.33
CA SER A 45 22.69 -21.48 42.05
C SER A 45 22.10 -22.44 41.01
N SER A 46 22.13 -22.06 39.72
CA SER A 46 22.90 -22.74 38.67
C SER A 46 22.63 -22.15 37.28
N SER A 47 23.69 -22.04 36.50
CA SER A 47 23.70 -21.65 35.10
C SER A 47 23.10 -22.73 34.19
N SER A 48 22.13 -22.37 33.36
CA SER A 48 21.82 -23.09 32.12
C SER A 48 21.24 -22.15 31.08
N SER A 49 21.92 -22.06 29.95
CA SER A 49 21.46 -21.47 28.70
C SER A 49 20.11 -22.07 28.25
N SER A 50 19.07 -21.25 28.15
CA SER A 50 17.79 -21.65 27.54
C SER A 50 17.31 -20.60 26.55
N SER A 51 17.13 -21.02 25.30
CA SER A 51 16.44 -20.35 24.21
C SER A 51 15.15 -19.67 24.66
N SER A 52 14.96 -18.39 24.31
CA SER A 52 13.75 -17.62 24.57
C SER A 52 12.53 -18.27 23.88
N SER A 53 11.75 -19.03 24.65
CA SER A 53 10.43 -19.53 24.28
C SER A 53 9.50 -18.33 24.09
N SER A 54 8.93 -18.16 22.90
CA SER A 54 7.88 -17.19 22.63
C SER A 54 6.59 -17.64 23.32
N ASP A 55 6.20 -16.98 24.41
CA ASP A 55 4.95 -17.28 25.11
C ASP A 55 3.75 -16.86 24.25
N LEU A 56 2.93 -17.86 23.89
CA LEU A 56 1.71 -17.73 23.10
C LEU A 56 0.51 -17.77 24.06
N HIS A 57 -0.28 -16.70 24.09
CA HIS A 57 -1.50 -16.59 24.90
C HIS A 57 -2.75 -16.74 24.03
N LEU A 58 -3.76 -17.47 24.48
CA LEU A 58 -5.00 -17.73 23.73
C LEU A 58 -6.14 -16.94 24.35
N VAL A 59 -6.79 -16.09 23.54
CA VAL A 59 -7.95 -15.30 23.96
C VAL A 59 -9.20 -15.81 23.23
N LEU A 60 -10.22 -16.22 24.00
CA LEU A 60 -11.55 -16.58 23.46
C LEU A 60 -12.34 -15.31 23.14
N CYS A 61 -12.92 -15.24 21.96
CA CYS A 61 -13.67 -14.07 21.51
C CYS A 61 -14.72 -14.48 20.45
N THR A 62 -15.56 -13.53 20.05
CA THR A 62 -16.48 -13.69 18.92
C THR A 62 -16.05 -12.82 17.76
N VAL A 63 -16.62 -13.06 16.58
CA VAL A 63 -16.39 -12.21 15.39
C VAL A 63 -16.87 -10.77 15.61
N GLU A 64 -17.63 -10.50 16.67
CA GLU A 64 -18.14 -9.17 17.00
C GLU A 64 -17.29 -8.47 18.08
N THR A 65 -16.41 -9.21 18.78
CA THR A 65 -15.54 -8.66 19.84
C THR A 65 -14.53 -7.66 19.25
N PRO A 66 -14.56 -6.38 19.68
CA PRO A 66 -13.62 -5.37 19.22
C PRO A 66 -12.24 -5.52 19.90
N ALA A 67 -11.20 -4.98 19.27
CA ALA A 67 -9.83 -5.00 19.77
C ALA A 67 -9.71 -4.31 21.14
N SER A 68 -10.49 -3.25 21.40
CA SER A 68 -10.53 -2.55 22.70
C SER A 68 -10.95 -3.46 23.85
N GLU A 69 -11.89 -4.37 23.62
CA GLU A 69 -12.38 -5.30 24.64
C GLU A 69 -11.32 -6.35 24.97
N ILE A 70 -10.63 -6.87 23.96
CA ILE A 70 -9.51 -7.79 24.15
C ILE A 70 -8.36 -7.08 24.89
N CYS A 71 -8.02 -5.84 24.51
CA CYS A 71 -7.04 -5.03 25.22
C CYS A 71 -7.39 -4.85 26.70
N ALA A 72 -8.64 -4.49 27.02
CA ALA A 72 -9.09 -4.27 28.38
C ALA A 72 -9.06 -5.56 29.23
N GLY A 73 -9.47 -6.70 28.65
CA GLY A 73 -9.44 -8.00 29.32
C GLY A 73 -8.02 -8.50 29.61
N GLU A 74 -7.07 -8.17 28.74
CA GLU A 74 -5.67 -8.60 28.84
C GLU A 74 -4.76 -7.59 29.56
N GLY A 75 -5.29 -6.43 29.97
CA GLY A 75 -4.49 -5.36 30.60
C GLY A 75 -3.48 -4.70 29.66
N ARG A 76 -3.80 -4.59 28.36
CA ARG A 76 -2.90 -4.07 27.31
C ARG A 76 -3.42 -2.76 26.72
N GLU A 77 -2.53 -1.89 26.26
CA GLU A 77 -2.92 -0.60 25.66
C GLU A 77 -3.37 -0.71 24.19
N SER A 78 -2.84 -1.68 23.45
CA SER A 78 -3.09 -1.81 22.00
C SER A 78 -2.81 -3.23 21.51
N LEU A 79 -3.50 -3.63 20.44
CA LEU A 79 -3.23 -4.85 19.70
C LEU A 79 -2.56 -4.52 18.37
N TYR A 80 -1.71 -5.45 17.92
CA TYR A 80 -1.01 -5.34 16.65
C TYR A 80 -1.26 -6.57 15.80
N LEU A 81 -1.30 -6.39 14.48
CA LEU A 81 -1.56 -7.44 13.49
C LEU A 81 -0.40 -7.53 12.50
N GLN A 82 0.00 -8.75 12.18
CA GLN A 82 0.93 -9.07 11.10
C GLN A 82 0.33 -10.14 10.19
N LEU A 83 0.38 -9.91 8.88
CA LEU A 83 -0.10 -10.85 7.86
C LEU A 83 1.10 -11.36 7.04
N HIS A 84 1.22 -12.66 6.81
CA HIS A 84 2.25 -13.34 6.01
C HIS A 84 3.71 -12.98 6.35
N GLY A 85 3.97 -12.53 7.58
CA GLY A 85 5.30 -12.03 7.97
C GLY A 85 5.64 -10.63 7.44
N ASP A 86 4.65 -9.89 6.93
CA ASP A 86 4.77 -8.50 6.49
C ASP A 86 4.91 -7.54 7.69
N LEU A 87 4.85 -6.22 7.47
CA LEU A 87 4.97 -5.21 8.50
C LEU A 87 3.81 -5.27 9.51
N VAL A 88 4.15 -5.07 10.77
CA VAL A 88 3.20 -5.12 11.88
C VAL A 88 2.49 -3.77 12.00
N ARG A 89 1.15 -3.77 11.97
CA ARG A 89 0.32 -2.56 12.14
C ARG A 89 -0.45 -2.58 13.45
N ARG A 90 -0.73 -1.41 14.03
CA ARG A 90 -1.68 -1.26 15.15
C ARG A 90 -3.10 -1.53 14.65
N LEU A 91 -3.91 -2.21 15.47
CA LEU A 91 -5.35 -2.34 15.26
C LEU A 91 -6.08 -1.15 15.90
N GLU A 92 -7.08 -0.62 15.21
CA GLU A 92 -7.99 0.36 15.79
C GLU A 92 -8.83 -0.28 16.90
N PRO A 93 -9.26 0.49 17.92
CA PRO A 93 -10.07 -0.02 19.03
C PRO A 93 -11.36 -0.74 18.58
N THR A 94 -11.94 -0.36 17.45
CA THR A 94 -13.20 -0.90 16.89
C THR A 94 -13.00 -2.07 15.93
N GLU A 95 -11.77 -2.33 15.47
CA GLU A 95 -11.49 -3.46 14.59
C GLU A 95 -11.75 -4.78 15.33
N ARG A 96 -12.22 -5.80 14.61
CA ARG A 96 -12.67 -7.08 15.20
C ARG A 96 -11.68 -8.19 14.85
N PRO A 97 -10.77 -8.58 15.77
CA PRO A 97 -9.66 -9.47 15.45
C PRO A 97 -10.07 -10.82 14.87
N LEU A 98 -11.10 -11.47 15.43
CA LEU A 98 -11.57 -12.75 14.91
C LEU A 98 -12.25 -12.61 13.54
N GLN A 99 -12.98 -11.52 13.28
CA GLN A 99 -13.55 -11.26 11.95
C GLN A 99 -12.46 -11.10 10.89
N ILE A 100 -11.34 -10.46 11.21
CA ILE A 100 -10.21 -10.33 10.30
C ILE A 100 -9.67 -11.72 9.90
N VAL A 101 -9.61 -12.67 10.84
CA VAL A 101 -9.19 -14.06 10.56
C VAL A 101 -10.20 -14.74 9.63
N TYR A 102 -11.50 -14.56 9.87
CA TYR A 102 -12.57 -15.18 9.08
C TYR A 102 -12.57 -14.64 7.64
N ASP A 103 -12.52 -13.31 7.49
CA ASP A 103 -12.45 -12.66 6.18
C ASP A 103 -11.20 -13.10 5.40
N TYR A 104 -10.09 -13.30 6.10
CA TYR A 104 -8.86 -13.80 5.51
C TYR A 104 -9.01 -15.22 4.97
N LEU A 105 -9.61 -16.15 5.75
CA LEU A 105 -9.87 -17.51 5.31
C LEU A 105 -10.89 -17.55 4.16
N SER A 106 -11.95 -16.75 4.19
CA SER A 106 -12.89 -16.68 3.06
C SER A 106 -12.23 -16.24 1.75
N ARG A 107 -11.29 -15.30 1.81
CA ARG A 107 -10.52 -14.90 0.61
C ARG A 107 -9.58 -15.99 0.08
N LEU A 108 -9.21 -16.97 0.91
CA LEU A 108 -8.45 -18.15 0.48
C LEU A 108 -9.34 -19.24 -0.15
N GLY A 109 -10.64 -19.02 -0.27
CA GLY A 109 -11.61 -19.94 -0.87
C GLY A 109 -12.28 -20.89 0.11
N PHE A 110 -12.24 -20.59 1.42
CA PHE A 110 -13.06 -21.30 2.40
C PHE A 110 -14.46 -20.69 2.43
N ASP A 111 -15.46 -21.43 1.96
CA ASP A 111 -16.85 -20.93 1.84
C ASP A 111 -17.78 -21.41 2.97
N ASP A 112 -17.38 -22.44 3.73
CA ASP A 112 -18.16 -23.00 4.84
C ASP A 112 -17.72 -22.41 6.20
N LEU A 113 -18.67 -21.84 6.95
CA LEU A 113 -18.43 -21.18 8.24
C LEU A 113 -17.94 -22.15 9.33
N VAL A 114 -18.41 -23.40 9.32
CA VAL A 114 -17.92 -24.42 10.28
C VAL A 114 -16.45 -24.71 9.99
N ARG A 115 -16.11 -24.87 8.70
CA ARG A 115 -14.73 -25.08 8.28
C ARG A 115 -13.82 -23.88 8.57
N ILE A 116 -14.31 -22.66 8.38
CA ILE A 116 -13.57 -21.43 8.73
C ILE A 116 -13.30 -21.40 10.24
N GLN A 117 -14.27 -21.72 11.09
CA GLN A 117 -14.09 -21.78 12.54
C GLN A 117 -13.02 -22.83 12.93
N GLU A 118 -13.08 -24.03 12.33
CA GLU A 118 -12.06 -25.07 12.55
C GLU A 118 -10.66 -24.56 12.19
N GLU A 119 -10.48 -23.98 11.00
CA GLU A 119 -9.17 -23.49 10.54
C GLU A 119 -8.70 -22.25 11.31
N ALA A 120 -9.60 -21.37 11.75
CA ALA A 120 -9.27 -20.22 12.58
C ALA A 120 -8.71 -20.64 13.95
N THR A 121 -9.12 -21.80 14.45
CA THR A 121 -8.60 -22.35 15.71
C THR A 121 -7.27 -23.10 15.54
N ASN A 122 -6.81 -23.33 14.30
CA ASN A 122 -5.58 -24.05 14.01
C ASN A 122 -4.35 -23.16 14.32
N PRO A 123 -3.46 -23.58 15.25
CA PRO A 123 -2.29 -22.79 15.61
C PRO A 123 -1.30 -22.59 14.45
N ASP A 124 -1.30 -23.47 13.43
CA ASP A 124 -0.43 -23.34 12.25
C ASP A 124 -0.80 -22.11 11.39
N LEU A 125 -2.03 -21.59 11.50
CA LEU A 125 -2.47 -20.33 10.88
C LEU A 125 -1.65 -19.13 11.39
N GLY A 126 -1.03 -19.27 12.57
CA GLY A 126 -0.09 -18.33 13.16
C GLY A 126 1.10 -18.00 12.26
N CYS A 127 1.43 -18.80 11.24
CA CYS A 127 2.43 -18.45 10.24
C CYS A 127 1.97 -17.37 9.26
N MET A 128 0.66 -17.24 9.04
CA MET A 128 0.05 -16.34 8.07
C MET A 128 -0.66 -15.15 8.72
N ILE A 129 -1.16 -15.28 9.95
CA ILE A 129 -1.77 -14.18 10.70
C ILE A 129 -1.33 -14.24 12.16
N ARG A 130 -0.75 -13.15 12.66
CA ARG A 130 -0.33 -13.02 14.06
C ARG A 130 -0.90 -11.78 14.70
N PHE A 131 -1.40 -11.94 15.91
CA PHE A 131 -1.77 -10.83 16.77
C PHE A 131 -0.76 -10.72 17.89
N TYR A 132 -0.37 -9.50 18.22
CA TYR A 132 0.55 -9.24 19.30
C TYR A 132 -0.10 -8.28 20.27
N GLY A 133 -0.01 -8.60 21.56
CA GLY A 133 -0.51 -7.70 22.59
C GLY A 133 0.51 -6.64 23.00
N GLU A 134 1.74 -6.76 22.53
CA GLU A 134 2.72 -5.67 22.54
C GLU A 134 3.30 -5.57 21.13
N LYS A 135 3.87 -4.43 20.76
CA LYS A 135 4.48 -4.30 19.45
C LYS A 135 5.66 -5.28 19.35
N PRO A 136 5.61 -6.32 18.50
CA PRO A 136 6.72 -7.25 18.36
C PRO A 136 7.92 -6.48 17.81
N CYS A 137 8.98 -6.45 18.60
CA CYS A 137 10.25 -5.89 18.21
C CYS A 137 10.92 -6.81 17.19
N HIS A 138 10.44 -6.82 15.94
CA HIS A 138 11.30 -7.20 14.82
C HIS A 138 12.37 -6.12 14.70
N MET A 139 13.56 -6.43 15.23
CA MET A 139 14.72 -5.55 15.32
C MET A 139 15.24 -5.00 13.97
N ASP A 140 14.68 -5.42 12.83
CA ASP A 140 15.17 -5.03 11.50
C ASP A 140 14.37 -3.90 10.81
N HIS A 141 13.22 -3.48 11.35
CA HIS A 141 12.35 -2.52 10.67
C HIS A 141 11.84 -1.33 11.49
N LEU A 142 11.84 -1.40 12.83
CA LEU A 142 11.48 -0.25 13.68
C LEU A 142 12.62 0.73 13.92
N ASP A 143 13.86 0.29 13.70
CA ASP A 143 15.07 1.10 13.82
C ASP A 143 15.37 1.92 12.56
N ARG A 144 14.46 1.94 11.58
CA ARG A 144 14.87 2.37 10.25
C ARG A 144 15.09 3.87 10.07
N ILE A 145 14.35 4.87 10.57
CA ILE A 145 14.67 6.27 10.18
C ILE A 145 14.27 7.37 11.19
N LEU A 146 14.10 7.08 12.48
CA LEU A 146 14.15 8.14 13.51
C LEU A 146 15.10 7.70 14.62
N LEU A 147 16.36 8.10 14.53
CA LEU A 147 17.23 8.02 15.70
C LEU A 147 17.11 9.34 16.43
N SER A 148 16.69 9.33 17.69
CA SER A 148 16.63 10.52 18.51
C SER A 148 17.23 10.26 19.88
N GLY A 149 17.85 11.28 20.46
CA GLY A 149 18.41 11.20 21.79
C GLY A 149 19.11 12.49 22.18
N ILE A 150 19.35 12.66 23.48
CA ILE A 150 20.16 13.76 23.99
C ILE A 150 21.61 13.27 23.99
N TYR A 151 22.44 13.92 23.19
CA TYR A 151 23.83 13.55 23.04
C TYR A 151 24.73 14.76 23.25
N ASN A 152 26.01 14.49 23.55
CA ASN A 152 26.97 15.57 23.65
C ASN A 152 27.40 15.98 22.23
N VAL A 153 27.14 17.24 21.85
CA VAL A 153 27.32 17.74 20.50
C VAL A 153 28.30 18.91 20.46
N ARG A 154 29.09 18.97 19.40
CA ARG A 154 29.93 20.12 19.06
C ARG A 154 29.77 20.50 17.59
N LYS A 155 29.63 21.79 17.30
CA LYS A 155 29.56 22.33 15.94
C LYS A 155 30.94 22.75 15.44
N GLY A 156 31.23 22.48 14.17
CA GLY A 156 32.38 23.02 13.43
C GLY A 156 33.71 22.28 13.63
N LYS A 157 34.68 22.59 12.75
CA LYS A 157 36.00 21.94 12.69
C LYS A 157 37.03 22.49 13.69
N THR A 158 36.85 23.73 14.17
CA THR A 158 37.79 24.42 15.07
C THR A 158 37.50 24.10 16.54
N GLN A 159 38.53 23.99 17.40
CA GLN A 159 38.40 23.63 18.83
C GLN A 159 37.72 24.70 19.70
N LEU A 160 37.26 25.80 19.11
CA LEU A 160 36.67 26.94 19.81
C LEU A 160 35.26 26.67 20.36
N HIS A 161 34.54 25.71 19.79
CA HIS A 161 33.18 25.38 20.24
C HIS A 161 33.20 24.32 21.35
N LYS A 162 32.58 24.66 22.48
CA LYS A 162 32.41 23.76 23.63
C LYS A 162 31.39 22.66 23.30
N TRP A 163 31.66 21.47 23.82
CA TRP A 163 30.76 20.32 23.84
C TRP A 163 29.58 20.60 24.77
N ALA A 164 28.36 20.34 24.32
CA ALA A 164 27.18 20.50 25.15
C ALA A 164 26.10 19.48 24.78
N GLU A 165 25.29 19.09 25.77
CA GLU A 165 24.17 18.17 25.55
C GLU A 165 23.08 18.85 24.71
N ARG A 166 22.69 18.19 23.62
CA ARG A 166 21.66 18.65 22.68
C ARG A 166 20.79 17.47 22.27
N LEU A 167 19.51 17.72 22.04
CA LEU A 167 18.68 16.80 21.29
C LEU A 167 19.23 16.68 19.86
N VAL A 168 19.50 15.46 19.44
CA VAL A 168 19.89 15.11 18.07
C VAL A 168 18.85 14.16 17.51
N VAL A 169 18.39 14.43 16.29
CA VAL A 169 17.45 13.60 15.56
C VAL A 169 18.01 13.31 14.17
N LEU A 170 18.18 12.05 13.81
CA LEU A 170 18.36 11.62 12.44
C LEU A 170 16.97 11.30 11.88
N CYS A 171 16.43 12.20 11.06
CA CYS A 171 15.13 12.04 10.40
C CYS A 171 15.29 12.14 8.89
N GLY A 172 14.86 11.09 8.18
CA GLY A 172 15.00 11.00 6.74
C GLY A 172 16.46 11.16 6.32
N THR A 173 16.72 12.22 5.56
CA THR A 173 18.03 12.57 5.02
C THR A 173 18.79 13.62 5.83
N CYS A 174 18.24 14.02 6.97
CA CYS A 174 18.71 15.17 7.74
C CYS A 174 19.13 14.75 9.15
N LEU A 175 20.25 15.32 9.61
CA LEU A 175 20.59 15.41 11.02
C LEU A 175 20.05 16.73 11.55
N ILE A 176 19.30 16.67 12.63
CA ILE A 176 18.66 17.82 13.26
C ILE A 176 19.23 17.93 14.67
N VAL A 177 19.71 19.11 15.03
CA VAL A 177 20.38 19.36 16.30
C VAL A 177 19.76 20.59 16.94
N SER A 178 19.19 20.44 18.13
CA SER A 178 18.68 21.59 18.90
C SER A 178 19.81 22.52 19.32
N SER A 179 19.55 23.82 19.46
CA SER A 179 20.51 24.79 20.00
C SER A 179 20.66 24.70 21.52
N VAL A 180 19.69 24.09 22.22
CA VAL A 180 19.67 23.87 23.67
C VAL A 180 19.31 22.40 23.99
N LYS A 181 19.32 22.01 25.27
CA LYS A 181 19.07 20.61 25.68
C LYS A 181 17.63 20.17 25.36
N ASP A 182 16.65 21.05 25.59
CA ASP A 182 15.23 20.79 25.32
C ASP A 182 14.77 21.36 23.96
N CYS A 183 13.88 20.65 23.27
CA CYS A 183 13.40 21.05 21.94
C CYS A 183 12.41 22.23 21.97
N GLN A 184 11.70 22.45 23.09
CA GLN A 184 10.58 23.40 23.15
C GLN A 184 11.00 24.88 23.18
N THR A 185 12.27 25.18 23.44
CA THR A 185 12.76 26.56 23.62
C THR A 185 13.96 26.93 22.73
N GLY A 186 14.49 25.96 21.96
CA GLY A 186 15.70 26.11 21.15
C GLY A 186 15.43 26.28 19.66
N LYS A 187 16.37 26.92 18.95
CA LYS A 187 16.41 26.89 17.47
C LYS A 187 16.90 25.51 17.02
N MET A 188 16.21 24.90 16.06
CA MET A 188 16.65 23.63 15.46
C MET A 188 17.61 23.92 14.30
N HIS A 189 18.79 23.32 14.34
CA HIS A 189 19.77 23.37 13.25
C HIS A 189 19.67 22.10 12.42
N ILE A 190 19.54 22.25 11.12
CA ILE A 190 19.34 21.12 10.21
C ILE A 190 20.53 20.99 9.30
N LEU A 191 21.04 19.77 9.23
CA LEU A 191 22.20 19.38 8.45
C LEU A 191 21.76 18.28 7.47
N PRO A 192 21.57 18.61 6.18
CA PRO A 192 21.38 17.61 5.14
C PRO A 192 22.61 16.71 5.08
N LEU A 193 22.41 15.40 5.20
CA LEU A 193 23.49 14.42 5.19
C LEU A 193 23.75 13.87 3.78
N VAL A 194 22.79 13.96 2.87
CA VAL A 194 22.92 13.40 1.53
C VAL A 194 24.10 14.02 0.76
N GLY A 195 24.93 13.17 0.15
CA GLY A 195 26.16 13.58 -0.52
C GLY A 195 27.26 14.09 0.41
N GLY A 196 26.99 14.09 1.72
CA GLY A 196 27.90 14.48 2.79
C GLY A 196 28.86 13.36 3.19
N LYS A 197 29.27 13.34 4.46
CA LYS A 197 30.17 12.31 5.02
C LYS A 197 29.80 11.98 6.45
N ILE A 198 29.85 10.69 6.80
CA ILE A 198 29.86 10.22 8.18
C ILE A 198 31.25 9.65 8.48
N GLU A 199 31.95 10.24 9.43
CA GLU A 199 33.33 9.85 9.78
C GLU A 199 33.46 9.56 11.28
N GLU A 200 34.30 8.59 11.63
CA GLU A 200 34.63 8.31 13.02
C GLU A 200 35.61 9.37 13.57
N VAL A 201 35.35 9.86 14.79
CA VAL A 201 36.23 10.82 15.47
C VAL A 201 37.29 10.08 16.28
N LYS A 202 38.47 9.84 15.68
CA LYS A 202 39.57 9.07 16.29
C LYS A 202 40.03 9.49 17.70
N ARG A 203 39.82 10.76 18.09
CA ARG A 203 40.29 11.32 19.37
C ARG A 203 39.29 11.15 20.52
N ARG A 204 38.08 10.60 20.29
CA ARG A 204 37.05 10.43 21.33
C ARG A 204 36.29 9.12 21.07
N GLN A 205 36.14 8.29 22.09
CA GLN A 205 35.40 7.03 21.96
C GLN A 205 33.92 7.31 21.60
N TYR A 206 33.35 6.40 20.79
CA TYR A 206 31.94 6.40 20.38
C TYR A 206 31.47 7.75 19.83
N SER A 207 32.23 8.35 18.92
CA SER A 207 31.93 9.68 18.38
C SER A 207 31.92 9.69 16.87
N LEU A 208 30.88 10.28 16.28
CA LEU A 208 30.72 10.43 14.83
C LEU A 208 30.75 11.91 14.44
N ALA A 209 31.37 12.21 13.30
CA ALA A 209 31.30 13.47 12.60
C ALA A 209 30.30 13.34 11.45
N PHE A 210 29.30 14.21 11.43
CA PHE A 210 28.28 14.32 10.40
C PHE A 210 28.56 15.58 9.61
N SER A 211 28.83 15.46 8.31
CA SER A 211 29.12 16.59 7.43
C SER A 211 28.13 16.66 6.29
N SER A 212 27.68 17.87 5.95
CA SER A 212 26.89 18.10 4.72
C SER A 212 27.79 18.14 3.49
N ALA A 213 27.20 18.03 2.30
CA ALA A 213 27.89 18.21 1.03
C ALA A 213 28.22 19.69 0.74
N GLY A 214 29.18 19.95 -0.16
CA GLY A 214 29.44 21.27 -0.75
C GLY A 214 30.59 22.10 -0.15
N ALA A 215 30.91 23.24 -0.78
CA ALA A 215 32.04 24.11 -0.43
C ALA A 215 31.89 24.80 0.94
N GLN A 216 30.66 24.97 1.44
CA GLN A 216 30.34 25.51 2.77
C GLN A 216 29.87 24.42 3.75
N ALA A 217 30.37 23.19 3.60
CA ALA A 217 29.97 22.04 4.41
C ALA A 217 30.02 22.35 5.93
N GLN A 218 28.86 22.20 6.58
CA GLN A 218 28.76 22.26 8.03
C GLN A 218 29.10 20.88 8.60
N THR A 219 29.61 20.84 9.83
CA THR A 219 29.95 19.57 10.49
C THR A 219 29.52 19.59 11.93
N TYR A 220 28.83 18.55 12.35
CA TYR A 220 28.43 18.30 13.73
C TYR A 220 29.11 17.04 14.24
N HIS A 221 29.73 17.13 15.40
CA HIS A 221 30.30 15.99 16.11
C HIS A 221 29.33 15.57 17.20
N VAL A 222 28.93 14.30 17.22
CA VAL A 222 28.03 13.73 18.21
C VAL A 222 28.76 12.60 18.93
N SER A 223 28.79 12.67 20.25
CA SER A 223 29.37 11.64 21.13
C SER A 223 28.23 10.85 21.78
N PHE A 224 28.27 9.53 21.59
CA PHE A 224 27.32 8.57 22.14
C PHE A 224 27.86 7.98 23.44
N GLU A 225 26.97 7.49 24.30
CA GLU A 225 27.36 6.90 25.59
C GLU A 225 27.78 5.44 25.42
N THR A 226 27.13 4.73 24.49
CA THR A 226 27.35 3.30 24.28
C THR A 226 27.85 2.96 22.87
N LEU A 227 28.60 1.86 22.77
CA LEU A 227 29.04 1.32 21.48
C LEU A 227 27.84 0.91 20.58
N ALA A 228 26.78 0.38 21.19
CA ALA A 228 25.58 -0.06 20.47
C ALA A 228 24.87 1.11 19.78
N GLU A 229 24.69 2.24 20.47
CA GLU A 229 24.13 3.45 19.88
C GLU A 229 25.02 4.01 18.78
N TYR A 230 26.33 4.10 19.03
CA TYR A 230 27.29 4.53 18.02
C TYR A 230 27.18 3.71 16.73
N GLN A 231 27.17 2.37 16.83
CA GLN A 231 27.09 1.47 15.67
C GLN A 231 25.73 1.57 14.97
N ARG A 232 24.65 1.80 15.71
CA ARG A 232 23.30 2.02 15.16
C ARG A 232 23.24 3.33 14.38
N TRP A 233 23.69 4.43 14.97
CA TRP A 233 23.78 5.75 14.33
C TRP A 233 24.71 5.73 13.12
N GLN A 234 25.87 5.09 13.21
CA GLN A 234 26.81 4.98 12.09
C GLN A 234 26.20 4.25 10.90
N ARG A 235 25.62 3.06 11.11
CA ARG A 235 25.01 2.27 10.02
C ARG A 235 23.90 3.04 9.33
N GLN A 236 23.02 3.66 10.12
CA GLN A 236 21.85 4.35 9.58
C GLN A 236 22.23 5.65 8.87
N ALA A 237 23.06 6.49 9.48
CA ALA A 237 23.50 7.74 8.88
C ALA A 237 24.36 7.49 7.62
N SER A 238 25.19 6.45 7.61
CA SER A 238 26.00 6.11 6.43
C SER A 238 25.13 5.70 5.24
N LYS A 239 24.01 4.98 5.48
CA LYS A 239 23.02 4.68 4.45
C LYS A 239 22.37 5.94 3.90
N VAL A 240 22.04 6.89 4.77
CA VAL A 240 21.43 8.18 4.40
C VAL A 240 22.32 9.00 3.47
N VAL A 241 23.63 9.09 3.75
CA VAL A 241 24.57 9.87 2.91
C VAL A 241 24.59 9.39 1.45
N SER A 242 24.32 8.10 1.22
CA SER A 242 24.32 7.47 -0.11
C SER A 242 23.01 7.65 -0.91
N GLN A 243 21.96 8.24 -0.32
CA GLN A 243 20.67 8.44 -0.98
C GLN A 243 20.71 9.58 -2.01
N ARG A 244 19.73 9.67 -2.91
CA ARG A 244 19.64 10.78 -3.86
C ARG A 244 19.19 12.04 -3.13
N ILE A 245 19.81 13.17 -3.48
CA ILE A 245 19.51 14.50 -2.94
C ILE A 245 18.01 14.74 -3.17
N SER A 246 17.24 15.04 -2.11
CA SER A 246 15.81 15.43 -2.09
C SER A 246 14.69 14.41 -1.84
N THR A 247 14.97 13.12 -1.57
CA THR A 247 13.91 12.13 -1.23
C THR A 247 13.87 11.79 0.27
N VAL A 248 12.68 11.75 0.87
CA VAL A 248 12.44 11.34 2.27
C VAL A 248 11.41 10.22 2.30
N ASP A 249 11.77 9.06 2.87
CA ASP A 249 10.85 7.94 3.06
C ASP A 249 10.56 7.74 4.55
N LEU A 250 9.30 7.91 4.91
CA LEU A 250 8.70 7.76 6.23
C LEU A 250 7.48 6.85 6.17
N SER A 251 7.49 5.86 5.29
CA SER A 251 6.43 4.87 5.20
C SER A 251 6.48 3.80 6.30
N CYS A 252 5.31 3.33 6.72
CA CYS A 252 5.15 2.23 7.69
C CYS A 252 5.65 2.53 9.12
N TYR A 253 5.65 3.79 9.55
CA TYR A 253 6.11 4.20 10.88
C TYR A 253 4.99 4.42 11.88
N SER A 254 3.73 4.17 11.50
CA SER A 254 2.57 4.48 12.33
C SER A 254 2.49 5.96 12.72
N LEU A 255 2.98 6.85 11.85
CA LEU A 255 2.95 8.29 12.10
C LEU A 255 1.50 8.80 12.07
N GLU A 256 1.14 9.63 13.04
CA GLU A 256 -0.15 10.35 13.03
C GLU A 256 -0.03 11.74 12.39
N GLU A 257 1.20 12.26 12.28
CA GLU A 257 1.51 13.59 11.75
C GLU A 257 2.86 13.57 11.02
N VAL A 258 3.07 14.57 10.16
CA VAL A 258 4.36 14.79 9.53
C VAL A 258 5.28 15.41 10.57
N PRO A 259 6.46 14.81 10.85
CA PRO A 259 7.35 15.34 11.86
C PRO A 259 7.69 16.82 11.60
N GLU A 260 7.36 17.71 12.55
CA GLU A 260 7.41 19.17 12.34
C GLU A 260 8.77 19.68 11.85
N HIS A 261 9.83 18.99 12.23
CA HIS A 261 11.19 19.36 11.85
C HIS A 261 11.51 19.16 10.36
N LEU A 262 10.71 18.40 9.62
CA LEU A 262 10.87 18.26 8.17
C LEU A 262 10.55 19.55 7.43
N PHE A 263 9.60 20.35 7.94
CA PHE A 263 9.17 21.59 7.28
C PHE A 263 10.23 22.68 7.19
N TYR A 264 11.31 22.55 7.96
CA TYR A 264 12.47 23.43 7.83
C TYR A 264 13.39 23.05 6.66
N SER A 265 13.22 21.87 6.07
CA SER A 265 13.99 21.43 4.90
C SER A 265 13.39 22.03 3.64
N GLN A 266 14.17 22.83 2.92
CA GLN A 266 13.76 23.48 1.68
C GLN A 266 14.03 22.64 0.42
N ASP A 267 14.77 21.53 0.58
CA ASP A 267 15.26 20.73 -0.54
C ASP A 267 14.45 19.46 -0.76
N ILE A 268 13.38 19.19 -0.01
CA ILE A 268 12.59 17.96 -0.18
C ILE A 268 11.77 18.05 -1.46
N THR A 269 11.99 17.12 -2.38
CA THR A 269 11.22 16.98 -3.61
C THR A 269 10.37 15.72 -3.63
N TYR A 270 10.71 14.68 -2.87
CA TYR A 270 9.86 13.49 -2.74
C TYR A 270 9.66 13.13 -1.26
N LEU A 271 8.40 12.94 -0.87
CA LEU A 271 8.02 12.55 0.48
C LEU A 271 7.11 11.31 0.43
N ASN A 272 7.59 10.19 0.94
CA ASN A 272 6.81 8.96 1.06
C ASN A 272 6.32 8.79 2.51
N LEU A 273 5.01 8.80 2.71
CA LEU A 273 4.32 8.66 3.98
C LEU A 273 3.32 7.48 3.92
N ARG A 274 3.49 6.51 3.01
CA ARG A 274 2.55 5.41 2.87
C ARG A 274 2.43 4.57 4.15
N HIS A 275 1.29 3.91 4.37
CA HIS A 275 1.06 3.02 5.51
C HIS A 275 1.36 3.67 6.87
N ASN A 276 0.79 4.84 7.10
CA ASN A 276 0.80 5.51 8.41
C ASN A 276 -0.65 5.71 8.88
N PHE A 277 -0.85 6.55 9.89
CA PHE A 277 -2.14 6.91 10.46
C PHE A 277 -2.33 8.44 10.40
N MET A 278 -1.90 9.06 9.29
CA MET A 278 -1.87 10.51 9.13
C MET A 278 -3.24 11.15 9.39
N GLN A 279 -3.23 12.31 10.02
CA GLN A 279 -4.45 13.07 10.35
C GLN A 279 -4.46 14.45 9.65
N LEU A 280 -5.65 14.93 9.32
CA LEU A 280 -5.86 16.22 8.67
C LEU A 280 -5.61 17.39 9.65
N GLU A 281 -6.37 17.44 10.75
CA GLU A 281 -6.66 18.66 11.51
C GLU A 281 -5.71 18.96 12.70
N ARG A 282 -4.60 18.22 12.85
CA ARG A 282 -3.62 18.45 13.94
C ARG A 282 -2.47 19.37 13.52
N PRO A 283 -1.82 20.11 14.45
CA PRO A 283 -0.54 20.77 14.17
C PRO A 283 0.48 19.75 13.65
N GLY A 284 1.16 20.04 12.53
CA GLY A 284 2.02 19.05 11.84
C GLY A 284 1.25 18.02 10.99
N GLY A 285 -0.08 18.11 10.93
CA GLY A 285 -0.94 17.33 10.06
C GLY A 285 -0.80 17.70 8.58
N LEU A 286 -1.57 17.03 7.73
CA LEU A 286 -1.44 17.15 6.27
C LEU A 286 -1.71 18.56 5.74
N ASP A 287 -2.46 19.37 6.48
CA ASP A 287 -2.73 20.77 6.17
C ASP A 287 -1.46 21.65 6.13
N THR A 288 -0.33 21.17 6.64
CA THR A 288 0.93 21.93 6.63
C THR A 288 1.87 21.55 5.49
N LEU A 289 1.51 20.58 4.64
CA LEU A 289 2.33 20.11 3.52
C LEU A 289 2.63 21.19 2.48
N TYR A 290 1.80 22.22 2.36
CA TYR A 290 2.03 23.37 1.47
C TYR A 290 3.34 24.12 1.76
N LYS A 291 3.92 23.94 2.97
CA LYS A 291 5.21 24.53 3.35
C LYS A 291 6.40 23.94 2.57
N PHE A 292 6.27 22.77 1.96
CA PHE A 292 7.32 22.20 1.12
C PHE A 292 7.34 22.86 -0.26
N SER A 293 8.18 23.88 -0.43
CA SER A 293 8.23 24.69 -1.66
C SER A 293 8.76 23.97 -2.90
N GLN A 294 9.41 22.82 -2.76
CA GLN A 294 10.03 22.06 -3.85
C GLN A 294 9.42 20.66 -4.04
N LEU A 295 8.33 20.33 -3.35
CA LEU A 295 7.76 18.98 -3.37
C LEU A 295 7.17 18.64 -4.74
N LYS A 296 7.72 17.61 -5.37
CA LYS A 296 7.28 17.07 -6.67
C LYS A 296 6.51 15.78 -6.52
N GLY A 297 6.91 14.90 -5.60
CA GLY A 297 6.26 13.63 -5.37
C GLY A 297 5.80 13.45 -3.93
N LEU A 298 4.54 13.04 -3.75
CA LEU A 298 3.96 12.77 -2.45
C LEU A 298 3.19 11.44 -2.47
N ASN A 299 3.56 10.53 -1.57
CA ASN A 299 2.84 9.27 -1.38
C ASN A 299 2.19 9.24 0.01
N LEU A 300 0.87 9.30 0.04
CA LEU A 300 0.01 9.21 1.23
C LEU A 300 -0.86 7.95 1.22
N SER A 301 -0.53 6.96 0.39
CA SER A 301 -1.36 5.74 0.28
C SER A 301 -1.46 4.98 1.61
N HIS A 302 -2.59 4.31 1.84
CA HIS A 302 -2.84 3.53 3.07
C HIS A 302 -2.72 4.33 4.38
N ASN A 303 -3.37 5.50 4.47
CA ASN A 303 -3.42 6.32 5.68
C ASN A 303 -4.83 6.44 6.31
N LYS A 304 -5.86 5.83 5.70
CA LYS A 304 -7.25 5.88 6.17
C LYS A 304 -7.78 7.32 6.38
N LEU A 305 -7.38 8.26 5.54
CA LEU A 305 -7.67 9.68 5.72
C LEU A 305 -9.16 10.02 5.76
N GLY A 306 -10.01 9.31 5.00
CA GLY A 306 -11.45 9.50 4.92
C GLY A 306 -11.87 10.78 4.18
N LEU A 307 -11.24 11.92 4.48
CA LEU A 307 -11.44 13.22 3.84
C LEU A 307 -10.16 13.71 3.16
N PHE A 308 -10.33 14.30 1.98
CA PHE A 308 -9.21 14.82 1.20
C PHE A 308 -8.58 16.07 1.88
N PRO A 309 -7.24 16.14 2.02
CA PRO A 309 -6.54 17.32 2.56
C PRO A 309 -6.52 18.46 1.53
N ILE A 310 -7.51 19.36 1.57
CA ILE A 310 -7.72 20.36 0.51
C ILE A 310 -6.52 21.28 0.27
N LEU A 311 -5.75 21.59 1.32
CA LEU A 311 -4.55 22.43 1.23
C LEU A 311 -3.38 21.77 0.48
N LEU A 312 -3.44 20.45 0.25
CA LEU A 312 -2.49 19.76 -0.62
C LEU A 312 -2.55 20.33 -2.05
N CYS A 313 -3.72 20.80 -2.48
CA CYS A 313 -3.93 21.42 -3.79
C CYS A 313 -3.21 22.77 -3.96
N GLU A 314 -2.63 23.33 -2.90
CA GLU A 314 -1.79 24.55 -2.96
C GLU A 314 -0.34 24.25 -3.38
N ILE A 315 0.08 22.98 -3.37
CA ILE A 315 1.43 22.55 -3.76
C ILE A 315 1.55 22.46 -5.28
N SER A 316 1.62 23.62 -5.93
CA SER A 316 1.69 23.74 -7.40
C SER A 316 2.89 23.03 -8.06
N THR A 317 3.90 22.64 -7.29
CA THR A 317 5.10 21.93 -7.75
C THR A 317 4.91 20.42 -7.90
N LEU A 318 3.79 19.85 -7.40
CA LEU A 318 3.54 18.40 -7.48
C LEU A 318 3.40 17.92 -8.93
N THR A 319 4.16 16.87 -9.24
CA THR A 319 4.09 16.08 -10.48
C THR A 319 3.54 14.68 -10.22
N GLU A 320 3.69 14.14 -9.01
CA GLU A 320 3.27 12.79 -8.64
C GLU A 320 2.53 12.81 -7.30
N LEU A 321 1.29 12.31 -7.28
CA LEU A 321 0.47 12.23 -6.08
C LEU A 321 -0.17 10.85 -5.96
N ASN A 322 0.16 10.12 -4.89
CA ASN A 322 -0.48 8.84 -4.59
C ASN A 322 -1.31 8.94 -3.30
N LEU A 323 -2.60 8.74 -3.46
CA LEU A 323 -3.66 8.88 -2.47
C LEU A 323 -4.50 7.59 -2.35
N SER A 324 -3.98 6.48 -2.85
CA SER A 324 -4.66 5.19 -2.88
C SER A 324 -4.97 4.65 -1.48
N CYS A 325 -6.05 3.88 -1.32
CA CYS A 325 -6.38 3.20 -0.06
C CYS A 325 -6.57 4.14 1.14
N ASN A 326 -7.27 5.26 0.95
CA ASN A 326 -7.53 6.24 2.00
C ASN A 326 -9.01 6.38 2.38
N GLY A 327 -9.90 5.67 1.69
CA GLY A 327 -11.34 5.69 1.96
C GLY A 327 -12.04 6.98 1.55
N PHE A 328 -11.50 7.71 0.57
CA PHE A 328 -12.14 8.91 0.03
C PHE A 328 -13.46 8.59 -0.66
N ARG A 329 -14.49 9.39 -0.39
CA ARG A 329 -15.79 9.31 -1.07
C ARG A 329 -15.94 10.33 -2.19
N ASP A 330 -15.31 11.48 -2.03
CA ASP A 330 -15.35 12.60 -2.96
C ASP A 330 -13.96 13.25 -3.05
N LEU A 331 -13.72 13.99 -4.14
CA LEU A 331 -12.55 14.85 -4.32
C LEU A 331 -12.97 16.32 -4.44
N PRO A 332 -12.19 17.25 -3.89
CA PRO A 332 -12.48 18.68 -4.02
C PRO A 332 -12.19 19.18 -5.44
N SER A 333 -12.92 20.20 -5.91
CA SER A 333 -12.68 20.84 -7.21
C SER A 333 -11.28 21.45 -7.32
N GLN A 334 -10.69 21.83 -6.18
CA GLN A 334 -9.33 22.36 -6.06
C GLN A 334 -8.26 21.38 -6.57
N ILE A 335 -8.55 20.09 -6.73
CA ILE A 335 -7.61 19.15 -7.36
C ILE A 335 -7.17 19.64 -8.76
N GLY A 336 -8.02 20.38 -9.46
CA GLY A 336 -7.73 21.01 -10.74
C GLY A 336 -6.66 22.11 -10.70
N ASN A 337 -6.22 22.55 -9.50
CA ASN A 337 -5.15 23.55 -9.35
C ASN A 337 -3.74 22.95 -9.50
N LEU A 338 -3.61 21.62 -9.45
CA LEU A 338 -2.32 20.93 -9.53
C LEU A 338 -1.83 20.82 -10.99
N LEU A 339 -1.67 21.95 -11.68
CA LEU A 339 -1.46 22.02 -13.15
C LEU A 339 -0.21 21.28 -13.68
N ASN A 340 0.76 20.98 -12.80
CA ASN A 340 1.97 20.22 -13.14
C ASN A 340 1.85 18.72 -12.88
N LEU A 341 0.69 18.25 -12.39
CA LEU A 341 0.49 16.86 -12.02
C LEU A 341 0.49 15.96 -13.27
N GLN A 342 1.36 14.96 -13.25
CA GLN A 342 1.55 13.98 -14.32
C GLN A 342 1.01 12.62 -13.94
N THR A 343 1.09 12.26 -12.66
CA THR A 343 0.59 11.00 -12.11
C THR A 343 -0.29 11.23 -10.90
N LEU A 344 -1.52 10.71 -10.95
CA LEU A 344 -2.48 10.71 -9.84
C LEU A 344 -2.99 9.29 -9.59
N CYS A 345 -2.71 8.74 -8.41
CA CYS A 345 -3.22 7.42 -8.01
C CYS A 345 -4.27 7.58 -6.90
N LEU A 346 -5.48 7.11 -7.16
CA LEU A 346 -6.65 7.14 -6.27
C LEU A 346 -7.25 5.74 -6.10
N ASP A 347 -6.48 4.70 -6.38
CA ASP A 347 -6.95 3.32 -6.34
C ASP A 347 -7.41 2.91 -4.93
N GLY A 348 -8.39 2.02 -4.81
CA GLY A 348 -8.80 1.50 -3.50
C GLY A 348 -9.47 2.52 -2.58
N ASN A 349 -10.20 3.48 -3.15
CA ASN A 349 -11.04 4.42 -2.39
C ASN A 349 -12.53 4.05 -2.57
N PHE A 350 -13.44 4.95 -2.19
CA PHE A 350 -14.89 4.78 -2.34
C PHE A 350 -15.51 5.83 -3.28
N LEU A 351 -14.73 6.30 -4.26
CA LEU A 351 -15.16 7.35 -5.18
C LEU A 351 -16.26 6.83 -6.12
N THR A 352 -17.29 7.64 -6.32
CA THR A 352 -18.37 7.37 -7.29
C THR A 352 -18.32 8.29 -8.51
N THR A 353 -17.71 9.48 -8.36
CA THR A 353 -17.54 10.50 -9.39
C THR A 353 -16.16 11.17 -9.26
N LEU A 354 -15.78 11.96 -10.28
CA LEU A 354 -14.62 12.85 -10.25
C LEU A 354 -15.11 14.28 -10.54
N PRO A 355 -14.51 15.32 -9.91
CA PRO A 355 -14.86 16.70 -10.19
C PRO A 355 -14.49 17.08 -11.63
N GLU A 356 -15.30 17.95 -12.25
CA GLU A 356 -15.09 18.38 -13.64
C GLU A 356 -13.74 19.12 -13.79
N GLU A 357 -13.31 19.83 -12.75
CA GLU A 357 -12.07 20.59 -12.69
C GLU A 357 -10.82 19.71 -12.77
N LEU A 358 -10.92 18.40 -12.51
CA LEU A 358 -9.82 17.47 -12.76
C LEU A 358 -9.41 17.50 -14.24
N GLY A 359 -10.33 17.85 -15.15
CA GLY A 359 -10.05 18.07 -16.57
C GLY A 359 -9.07 19.22 -16.86
N ASN A 360 -8.76 20.07 -15.88
CA ASN A 360 -7.74 21.12 -16.03
C ASN A 360 -6.30 20.59 -16.00
N LEU A 361 -6.10 19.33 -15.58
CA LEU A 361 -4.78 18.72 -15.45
C LEU A 361 -4.22 18.23 -16.80
N GLN A 362 -3.86 19.18 -17.66
CA GLN A 362 -3.42 18.92 -19.03
C GLN A 362 -2.08 18.19 -19.15
N GLN A 363 -1.32 18.04 -18.06
CA GLN A 363 -0.08 17.25 -18.02
C GLN A 363 -0.30 15.82 -17.49
N LEU A 364 -1.53 15.47 -17.08
CA LEU A 364 -1.82 14.18 -16.46
C LEU A 364 -1.75 13.07 -17.51
N SER A 365 -0.75 12.20 -17.36
CA SER A 365 -0.48 11.06 -18.25
C SER A 365 -0.77 9.70 -17.59
N SER A 366 -1.02 9.69 -16.28
CA SER A 366 -1.44 8.49 -15.56
C SER A 366 -2.48 8.83 -14.49
N LEU A 367 -3.64 8.19 -14.58
CA LEU A 367 -4.74 8.27 -13.62
C LEU A 367 -5.14 6.86 -13.15
N GLY A 368 -4.92 6.56 -11.87
CA GLY A 368 -5.38 5.31 -11.24
C GLY A 368 -6.67 5.54 -10.47
N ILE A 369 -7.75 4.86 -10.85
CA ILE A 369 -9.05 4.89 -10.16
C ILE A 369 -9.67 3.49 -10.03
N SER A 370 -8.83 2.46 -10.03
CA SER A 370 -9.24 1.08 -9.82
C SER A 370 -9.73 0.86 -8.40
N PHE A 371 -10.55 -0.16 -8.17
CA PHE A 371 -11.08 -0.53 -6.85
C PHE A 371 -11.79 0.64 -6.16
N ASN A 372 -12.71 1.28 -6.88
CA ASN A 372 -13.59 2.34 -6.40
C ASN A 372 -15.06 1.93 -6.64
N ASN A 373 -15.99 2.89 -6.58
CA ASN A 373 -17.43 2.66 -6.69
C ASN A 373 -18.02 3.31 -7.96
N PHE A 374 -17.23 3.50 -9.01
CA PHE A 374 -17.70 4.09 -10.26
C PHE A 374 -18.70 3.15 -10.96
N SER A 375 -19.87 3.67 -11.32
CA SER A 375 -20.88 2.95 -12.10
C SER A 375 -20.76 3.20 -13.62
N GLN A 376 -19.98 4.20 -14.02
CA GLN A 376 -19.74 4.61 -15.40
C GLN A 376 -18.30 5.12 -15.56
N ILE A 377 -17.79 5.16 -16.79
CA ILE A 377 -16.50 5.80 -17.10
C ILE A 377 -16.68 7.32 -16.96
N PRO A 378 -15.88 8.01 -16.13
CA PRO A 378 -16.00 9.45 -15.94
C PRO A 378 -15.77 10.25 -17.23
N GLU A 379 -16.63 11.23 -17.52
CA GLU A 379 -16.50 12.09 -18.71
C GLU A 379 -15.23 12.95 -18.69
N VAL A 380 -14.60 13.15 -17.52
CA VAL A 380 -13.35 13.91 -17.40
C VAL A 380 -12.21 13.32 -18.24
N TYR A 381 -12.24 12.02 -18.55
CA TYR A 381 -11.29 11.41 -19.47
C TYR A 381 -11.32 12.08 -20.86
N GLU A 382 -12.45 12.62 -21.31
CA GLU A 382 -12.55 13.34 -22.60
C GLU A 382 -11.64 14.58 -22.64
N LYS A 383 -11.41 15.23 -21.49
CA LYS A 383 -10.58 16.44 -21.36
C LYS A 383 -9.10 16.14 -21.11
N LEU A 384 -8.77 14.93 -20.64
CA LEU A 384 -7.43 14.53 -20.22
C LEU A 384 -6.63 13.91 -21.37
N THR A 385 -6.32 14.73 -22.37
CA THR A 385 -5.79 14.29 -23.67
C THR A 385 -4.40 13.62 -23.65
N MET A 386 -3.66 13.74 -22.54
CA MET A 386 -2.35 13.08 -22.36
C MET A 386 -2.45 11.65 -21.83
N LEU A 387 -3.64 11.19 -21.41
CA LEU A 387 -3.87 9.80 -21.05
C LEU A 387 -3.92 8.93 -22.31
N ASP A 388 -3.39 7.72 -22.23
CA ASP A 388 -3.55 6.70 -23.27
C ASP A 388 -4.30 5.46 -22.78
N LYS A 389 -4.63 5.40 -21.48
CA LYS A 389 -5.29 4.26 -20.83
C LYS A 389 -6.43 4.70 -19.91
N VAL A 390 -7.50 3.91 -19.94
CA VAL A 390 -8.55 3.90 -18.93
C VAL A 390 -8.34 2.63 -18.08
N VAL A 391 -7.92 2.80 -16.83
CA VAL A 391 -7.67 1.68 -15.90
C VAL A 391 -8.64 1.79 -14.73
N MET A 392 -9.72 1.03 -14.81
CA MET A 392 -10.86 1.07 -13.89
C MET A 392 -11.23 -0.33 -13.38
N ALA A 393 -10.24 -1.19 -13.17
CA ALA A 393 -10.45 -2.52 -12.63
C ALA A 393 -11.16 -2.46 -11.27
N GLY A 394 -12.05 -3.40 -10.94
CA GLY A 394 -12.61 -3.50 -9.59
C GLY A 394 -13.65 -2.42 -9.22
N ASN A 395 -14.36 -1.86 -10.21
CA ASN A 395 -15.42 -0.88 -10.00
C ASN A 395 -16.82 -1.52 -10.13
N CYS A 396 -17.87 -0.69 -10.18
CA CYS A 396 -19.26 -1.12 -10.23
C CYS A 396 -19.91 -0.91 -11.62
N LEU A 397 -19.12 -0.92 -12.71
CA LEU A 397 -19.67 -0.69 -14.06
C LEU A 397 -20.57 -1.87 -14.46
N GLU A 398 -21.81 -1.56 -14.89
CA GLU A 398 -22.76 -2.58 -15.38
C GLU A 398 -22.89 -2.61 -16.91
N VAL A 399 -22.55 -1.50 -17.58
CA VAL A 399 -22.72 -1.31 -19.02
C VAL A 399 -21.40 -0.90 -19.66
N LEU A 400 -20.99 -1.64 -20.70
CA LEU A 400 -19.88 -1.24 -21.57
C LEU A 400 -20.41 -0.29 -22.65
N ASN A 401 -20.22 1.02 -22.46
CA ASN A 401 -20.66 2.02 -23.44
C ASN A 401 -19.53 2.38 -24.41
N LEU A 402 -19.58 1.86 -25.63
CA LEU A 402 -18.58 2.15 -26.67
C LEU A 402 -18.69 3.59 -27.20
N GLY A 403 -19.86 4.23 -27.09
CA GLY A 403 -20.07 5.61 -27.48
C GLY A 403 -19.30 6.60 -26.60
N VAL A 404 -19.22 6.33 -25.29
CA VAL A 404 -18.38 7.10 -24.35
C VAL A 404 -16.89 6.97 -24.73
N LEU A 405 -16.44 5.74 -25.00
CA LEU A 405 -15.05 5.50 -25.43
C LEU A 405 -14.73 6.14 -26.79
N ASN A 406 -15.72 6.34 -27.66
CA ASN A 406 -15.54 7.01 -28.95
C ASN A 406 -15.17 8.50 -28.79
N ARG A 407 -15.74 9.16 -27.77
CA ARG A 407 -15.43 10.57 -27.47
C ARG A 407 -13.98 10.75 -26.96
N MET A 408 -13.35 9.67 -26.49
CA MET A 408 -12.00 9.65 -25.94
C MET A 408 -10.99 9.11 -26.97
N ASN A 409 -10.81 9.83 -28.09
CA ASN A 409 -9.99 9.41 -29.25
C ASN A 409 -8.50 9.17 -28.97
N HIS A 410 -7.99 9.60 -27.82
CA HIS A 410 -6.60 9.43 -27.37
C HIS A 410 -6.38 8.10 -26.64
N ILE A 411 -7.44 7.44 -26.15
CA ILE A 411 -7.34 6.22 -25.33
C ILE A 411 -7.12 4.99 -26.21
N LYS A 412 -6.00 4.31 -26.00
CA LYS A 412 -5.63 3.09 -26.73
C LYS A 412 -5.90 1.82 -25.92
N HIS A 413 -5.90 1.92 -24.59
CA HIS A 413 -5.97 0.77 -23.70
C HIS A 413 -7.11 0.95 -22.70
N VAL A 414 -7.96 -0.08 -22.58
CA VAL A 414 -9.13 -0.06 -21.71
C VAL A 414 -9.08 -1.30 -20.81
N ASP A 415 -8.85 -1.11 -19.52
CA ASP A 415 -8.92 -2.14 -18.49
C ASP A 415 -10.15 -1.91 -17.60
N LEU A 416 -11.15 -2.76 -17.77
CA LEU A 416 -12.40 -2.79 -16.99
C LEU A 416 -12.59 -4.15 -16.30
N ARG A 417 -11.49 -4.87 -15.99
CA ARG A 417 -11.61 -6.16 -15.31
C ARG A 417 -12.26 -6.06 -13.93
N MET A 418 -12.79 -7.16 -13.42
CA MET A 418 -13.41 -7.22 -12.08
C MET A 418 -14.52 -6.19 -11.86
N ASN A 419 -15.32 -5.91 -12.89
CA ASN A 419 -16.49 -5.05 -12.81
C ASN A 419 -17.78 -5.90 -12.74
N HIS A 420 -18.93 -5.30 -13.02
CA HIS A 420 -20.23 -5.97 -13.07
C HIS A 420 -20.86 -5.88 -14.47
N LEU A 421 -20.03 -5.79 -15.51
CA LEU A 421 -20.49 -5.59 -16.88
C LEU A 421 -21.41 -6.75 -17.30
N LYS A 422 -22.65 -6.43 -17.66
CA LYS A 422 -23.67 -7.39 -18.12
C LYS A 422 -24.06 -7.12 -19.56
N THR A 423 -24.13 -5.85 -19.93
CA THR A 423 -24.61 -5.41 -21.24
C THR A 423 -23.61 -4.46 -21.89
N MET A 424 -23.78 -4.25 -23.18
CA MET A 424 -23.00 -3.31 -23.96
C MET A 424 -23.92 -2.42 -24.79
N VAL A 425 -23.48 -1.19 -25.01
CA VAL A 425 -24.20 -0.18 -25.79
C VAL A 425 -23.27 0.36 -26.87
N ILE A 426 -23.78 0.37 -28.10
CA ILE A 426 -23.08 0.90 -29.27
C ILE A 426 -23.88 2.09 -29.78
N GLU A 427 -23.41 3.30 -29.47
CA GLU A 427 -23.98 4.54 -29.99
C GLU A 427 -23.01 5.10 -31.05
N ASN A 428 -23.45 5.09 -32.31
CA ASN A 428 -22.73 5.47 -33.53
C ASN A 428 -21.68 4.46 -34.06
N LEU A 429 -21.80 4.17 -35.36
CA LEU A 429 -21.01 3.17 -36.11
C LEU A 429 -19.70 3.72 -36.70
N GLU A 430 -19.37 4.99 -36.47
CA GLU A 430 -18.01 5.47 -36.72
C GLU A 430 -17.08 4.87 -35.66
N GLY A 431 -16.64 3.63 -35.94
CA GLY A 431 -16.02 2.75 -34.95
C GLY A 431 -14.79 3.34 -34.27
N ASN A 432 -14.57 2.91 -33.03
CA ASN A 432 -13.41 3.31 -32.21
C ASN A 432 -12.13 2.70 -32.81
N LYS A 433 -11.55 3.40 -33.80
CA LYS A 433 -10.34 2.97 -34.53
C LYS A 433 -9.05 3.21 -33.76
N HIS A 434 -9.11 3.80 -32.57
CA HIS A 434 -7.97 4.12 -31.72
C HIS A 434 -7.69 3.05 -30.66
N ILE A 435 -8.70 2.28 -30.26
CA ILE A 435 -8.58 1.27 -29.21
C ILE A 435 -7.85 0.05 -29.76
N THR A 436 -6.77 -0.34 -29.09
CA THR A 436 -5.90 -1.46 -29.46
C THR A 436 -5.91 -2.57 -28.42
N HIS A 437 -6.16 -2.26 -27.14
CA HIS A 437 -6.12 -3.24 -26.06
C HIS A 437 -7.37 -3.09 -25.19
N VAL A 438 -8.06 -4.21 -24.95
CA VAL A 438 -9.27 -4.27 -24.14
C VAL A 438 -9.16 -5.44 -23.16
N ASP A 439 -9.33 -5.16 -21.87
CA ASP A 439 -9.38 -6.15 -20.79
C ASP A 439 -10.73 -6.07 -20.06
N LEU A 440 -11.52 -7.11 -20.21
CA LEU A 440 -12.87 -7.28 -19.68
C LEU A 440 -12.96 -8.52 -18.77
N ARG A 441 -11.83 -9.02 -18.27
CA ARG A 441 -11.81 -10.22 -17.41
C ARG A 441 -12.69 -10.07 -16.17
N ASP A 442 -13.15 -11.18 -15.63
CA ASP A 442 -13.86 -11.19 -14.33
C ASP A 442 -15.10 -10.28 -14.33
N ASN A 443 -15.92 -10.40 -15.39
CA ASN A 443 -17.18 -9.66 -15.55
C ASN A 443 -18.36 -10.65 -15.68
N ARG A 444 -19.53 -10.15 -16.10
CA ARG A 444 -20.77 -10.92 -16.21
C ARG A 444 -21.39 -10.82 -17.60
N LEU A 445 -20.56 -10.57 -18.63
CA LEU A 445 -21.02 -10.39 -20.00
C LEU A 445 -21.55 -11.72 -20.56
N THR A 446 -22.70 -11.68 -21.24
CA THR A 446 -23.29 -12.84 -21.93
C THR A 446 -23.03 -12.85 -23.42
N ASP A 447 -22.86 -11.67 -24.01
CA ASP A 447 -22.68 -11.46 -25.44
C ASP A 447 -21.71 -10.29 -25.62
N LEU A 448 -20.79 -10.40 -26.59
CA LEU A 448 -19.78 -9.38 -26.84
C LEU A 448 -19.54 -9.20 -28.34
N ASP A 449 -19.92 -8.04 -28.88
CA ASP A 449 -19.66 -7.65 -30.25
C ASP A 449 -18.72 -6.43 -30.32
N LEU A 450 -17.46 -6.68 -30.63
CA LEU A 450 -16.44 -5.66 -30.85
C LEU A 450 -16.03 -5.58 -32.33
N SER A 451 -16.93 -5.95 -33.26
CA SER A 451 -16.68 -5.87 -34.71
C SER A 451 -16.35 -4.46 -35.20
N SER A 452 -16.81 -3.42 -34.50
CA SER A 452 -16.50 -2.02 -34.78
C SER A 452 -15.06 -1.62 -34.41
N LEU A 453 -14.37 -2.39 -33.56
CA LEU A 453 -13.01 -2.13 -33.09
C LEU A 453 -11.96 -2.71 -34.06
N CYS A 454 -11.85 -2.14 -35.27
CA CYS A 454 -10.96 -2.66 -36.31
C CYS A 454 -9.45 -2.61 -35.96
N SER A 455 -9.07 -1.77 -35.00
CA SER A 455 -7.68 -1.62 -34.53
C SER A 455 -7.35 -2.46 -33.30
N LEU A 456 -8.30 -3.28 -32.82
CA LEU A 456 -8.10 -4.13 -31.65
C LEU A 456 -7.00 -5.16 -31.93
N GLU A 457 -5.91 -5.07 -31.17
CA GLU A 457 -4.77 -5.98 -31.23
C GLU A 457 -4.87 -7.06 -30.15
N GLN A 458 -5.31 -6.69 -28.95
CA GLN A 458 -5.37 -7.58 -27.80
C GLN A 458 -6.73 -7.51 -27.10
N LEU A 459 -7.36 -8.67 -26.93
CA LEU A 459 -8.57 -8.83 -26.14
C LEU A 459 -8.37 -9.87 -25.04
N HIS A 460 -8.68 -9.44 -23.81
CA HIS A 460 -8.89 -10.31 -22.66
C HIS A 460 -10.38 -10.26 -22.27
N CYS A 461 -11.07 -11.38 -22.36
CA CYS A 461 -12.47 -11.52 -21.92
C CYS A 461 -12.71 -12.82 -21.14
N GLU A 462 -11.65 -13.36 -20.52
CA GLU A 462 -11.69 -14.56 -19.70
C GLU A 462 -12.63 -14.40 -18.50
N ARG A 463 -13.18 -15.52 -18.00
CA ARG A 463 -14.02 -15.56 -16.79
C ARG A 463 -15.24 -14.62 -16.88
N ASN A 464 -16.00 -14.77 -17.95
CA ASN A 464 -17.30 -14.14 -18.18
C ASN A 464 -18.38 -15.22 -18.37
N GLN A 465 -19.53 -14.88 -18.96
CA GLN A 465 -20.62 -15.80 -19.29
C GLN A 465 -20.92 -15.79 -20.80
N LEU A 466 -19.92 -15.46 -21.63
CA LEU A 466 -20.10 -15.22 -23.06
C LEU A 466 -20.59 -16.48 -23.78
N ARG A 467 -21.65 -16.35 -24.58
CA ARG A 467 -22.17 -17.41 -25.47
C ARG A 467 -21.71 -17.22 -26.91
N GLU A 468 -21.71 -15.97 -27.35
CA GLU A 468 -21.22 -15.55 -28.66
C GLU A 468 -20.21 -14.41 -28.50
N LEU A 469 -19.16 -14.46 -29.32
CA LEU A 469 -18.12 -13.46 -29.40
C LEU A 469 -17.92 -13.05 -30.86
N THR A 470 -18.11 -11.78 -31.17
CA THR A 470 -17.94 -11.24 -32.53
C THR A 470 -16.86 -10.17 -32.52
N LEU A 471 -15.83 -10.31 -33.36
CA LEU A 471 -14.66 -9.45 -33.39
C LEU A 471 -14.26 -9.06 -34.82
N SER A 472 -13.55 -7.94 -34.92
CA SER A 472 -12.81 -7.60 -36.13
C SER A 472 -11.44 -8.30 -36.15
N GLY A 473 -11.10 -8.93 -37.27
CA GLY A 473 -9.80 -9.60 -37.42
C GLY A 473 -8.70 -8.77 -38.08
N PHE A 474 -8.93 -7.50 -38.40
CA PHE A 474 -7.95 -6.67 -39.14
C PHE A 474 -6.60 -6.54 -38.41
N SER A 475 -6.62 -6.28 -37.11
CA SER A 475 -5.41 -6.00 -36.31
C SER A 475 -5.16 -7.02 -35.19
N LEU A 476 -6.05 -8.00 -35.02
CA LEU A 476 -6.06 -8.90 -33.87
C LEU A 476 -4.79 -9.77 -33.82
N ARG A 477 -4.07 -9.70 -32.71
CA ARG A 477 -2.83 -10.43 -32.42
C ARG A 477 -3.01 -11.47 -31.34
N THR A 478 -3.78 -11.15 -30.30
CA THR A 478 -3.98 -12.04 -29.15
C THR A 478 -5.43 -12.02 -28.70
N LEU A 479 -6.02 -13.20 -28.56
CA LEU A 479 -7.38 -13.39 -28.05
C LEU A 479 -7.35 -14.38 -26.88
N TYR A 480 -7.73 -13.90 -25.70
CA TYR A 480 -7.91 -14.72 -24.50
C TYR A 480 -9.38 -14.67 -24.07
N ALA A 481 -10.10 -15.77 -24.28
CA ALA A 481 -11.53 -15.89 -24.02
C ALA A 481 -11.88 -17.15 -23.20
N SER A 482 -10.92 -17.64 -22.40
CA SER A 482 -11.10 -18.86 -21.62
C SER A 482 -12.08 -18.73 -20.47
N SER A 483 -12.61 -19.86 -20.01
CA SER A 483 -13.59 -19.93 -18.91
C SER A 483 -14.84 -19.09 -19.19
N ASN A 484 -15.49 -19.38 -20.31
CA ASN A 484 -16.74 -18.78 -20.76
C ASN A 484 -17.77 -19.87 -21.09
N ARG A 485 -18.83 -19.54 -21.84
CA ARG A 485 -19.84 -20.48 -22.34
C ARG A 485 -19.94 -20.42 -23.87
N LEU A 486 -18.83 -20.12 -24.54
CA LEU A 486 -18.82 -19.81 -25.96
C LEU A 486 -19.22 -21.05 -26.76
N THR A 487 -20.22 -20.89 -27.62
CA THR A 487 -20.62 -21.86 -28.64
C THR A 487 -20.25 -21.38 -30.04
N ALA A 488 -20.02 -20.07 -30.21
CA ALA A 488 -19.55 -19.49 -31.46
C ALA A 488 -18.58 -18.34 -31.20
N VAL A 489 -17.52 -18.27 -32.01
CA VAL A 489 -16.57 -17.16 -32.05
C VAL A 489 -16.43 -16.72 -33.50
N ASN A 490 -16.96 -15.54 -33.81
CA ASN A 490 -17.01 -14.96 -35.15
C ASN A 490 -15.93 -13.89 -35.29
N VAL A 491 -14.95 -14.12 -36.17
CA VAL A 491 -13.89 -13.12 -36.44
C VAL A 491 -13.85 -12.85 -37.94
N TYR A 492 -14.04 -11.59 -38.34
CA TYR A 492 -13.97 -11.19 -39.74
C TYR A 492 -13.22 -9.85 -39.92
N PRO A 493 -12.33 -9.73 -40.94
CA PRO A 493 -11.83 -10.80 -41.80
C PRO A 493 -11.00 -11.83 -41.00
N VAL A 494 -10.54 -12.91 -41.64
CA VAL A 494 -9.66 -13.90 -41.00
C VAL A 494 -8.42 -13.20 -40.44
N PRO A 495 -8.09 -13.37 -39.14
CA PRO A 495 -7.07 -12.57 -38.49
C PRO A 495 -5.66 -13.03 -38.87
N SER A 496 -5.08 -12.35 -39.87
CA SER A 496 -3.76 -12.69 -40.42
C SER A 496 -2.57 -12.39 -39.49
N LEU A 497 -2.81 -11.67 -38.39
CA LEU A 497 -1.80 -11.26 -37.40
C LEU A 497 -1.91 -12.02 -36.08
N LEU A 498 -2.89 -12.92 -35.93
CA LEU A 498 -3.14 -13.64 -34.68
C LEU A 498 -2.02 -14.63 -34.38
N THR A 499 -1.39 -14.49 -33.21
CA THR A 499 -0.31 -15.36 -32.73
C THR A 499 -0.72 -16.20 -31.52
N SER A 500 -1.63 -15.69 -30.66
CA SER A 500 -2.10 -16.40 -29.47
C SER A 500 -3.62 -16.45 -29.43
N LEU A 501 -4.16 -17.65 -29.28
CA LEU A 501 -5.59 -17.93 -29.15
C LEU A 501 -5.83 -18.88 -27.98
N ASP A 502 -6.52 -18.39 -26.94
CA ASP A 502 -6.99 -19.20 -25.82
C ASP A 502 -8.52 -19.17 -25.75
N LEU A 503 -9.13 -20.30 -26.11
CA LEU A 503 -10.56 -20.58 -26.02
C LEU A 503 -10.85 -21.71 -25.02
N SER A 504 -9.90 -22.06 -24.15
CA SER A 504 -10.06 -23.16 -23.19
C SER A 504 -11.27 -22.97 -22.26
N ARG A 505 -11.83 -24.08 -21.76
CA ARG A 505 -12.97 -24.10 -20.83
C ARG A 505 -14.18 -23.32 -21.38
N ASN A 506 -14.58 -23.68 -22.60
CA ASN A 506 -15.78 -23.20 -23.29
C ASN A 506 -16.70 -24.36 -23.70
N LEU A 507 -17.73 -24.09 -24.49
CA LEU A 507 -18.72 -25.06 -24.98
C LEU A 507 -18.66 -25.22 -26.51
N LEU A 508 -17.48 -24.98 -27.10
CA LEU A 508 -17.27 -25.10 -28.54
C LEU A 508 -17.28 -26.58 -28.94
N GLU A 509 -18.12 -26.94 -29.91
CA GLU A 509 -18.14 -28.29 -30.48
C GLU A 509 -16.94 -28.56 -31.40
N CYS A 510 -16.42 -27.50 -32.03
CA CYS A 510 -15.27 -27.54 -32.91
C CYS A 510 -14.45 -26.23 -32.82
N VAL A 511 -13.22 -26.30 -33.30
CA VAL A 511 -12.37 -25.11 -33.48
C VAL A 511 -12.97 -24.24 -34.60
N PRO A 512 -13.08 -22.91 -34.44
CA PRO A 512 -13.64 -22.05 -35.49
C PRO A 512 -12.88 -22.13 -36.82
N ASP A 513 -13.59 -22.19 -37.94
CA ASP A 513 -12.98 -22.37 -39.28
C ASP A 513 -11.92 -21.31 -39.61
N TRP A 514 -12.17 -20.05 -39.24
CA TRP A 514 -11.21 -18.96 -39.46
C TRP A 514 -9.90 -19.17 -38.69
N ALA A 515 -9.90 -19.91 -37.58
CA ALA A 515 -8.69 -20.20 -36.81
C ALA A 515 -7.80 -21.19 -37.57
N CYS A 516 -8.40 -22.12 -38.34
CA CYS A 516 -7.68 -23.02 -39.24
C CYS A 516 -7.02 -22.26 -40.42
N GLU A 517 -7.59 -21.12 -40.82
CA GLU A 517 -7.06 -20.25 -41.88
C GLU A 517 -6.02 -19.23 -41.38
N ALA A 518 -5.94 -18.99 -40.06
CA ALA A 518 -5.03 -18.04 -39.44
C ALA A 518 -3.59 -18.59 -39.38
N LYS A 519 -2.79 -18.25 -40.39
CA LYS A 519 -1.45 -18.82 -40.63
C LYS A 519 -0.36 -18.51 -39.58
N LYS A 520 -0.62 -17.58 -38.65
CA LYS A 520 0.39 -17.09 -37.69
C LYS A 520 0.17 -17.55 -36.25
N ILE A 521 -0.82 -18.40 -35.99
CA ILE A 521 -1.07 -18.90 -34.63
C ILE A 521 0.13 -19.74 -34.17
N GLU A 522 0.78 -19.28 -33.11
CA GLU A 522 1.89 -19.95 -32.43
C GLU A 522 1.41 -20.70 -31.19
N VAL A 523 0.41 -20.14 -30.51
CA VAL A 523 -0.20 -20.70 -29.29
C VAL A 523 -1.70 -20.85 -29.52
N LEU A 524 -2.18 -22.09 -29.42
CA LEU A 524 -3.59 -22.44 -29.49
C LEU A 524 -3.96 -23.28 -28.26
N ASP A 525 -4.82 -22.75 -27.40
CA ASP A 525 -5.42 -23.49 -26.30
C ASP A 525 -6.94 -23.57 -26.50
N VAL A 526 -7.47 -24.79 -26.55
CA VAL A 526 -8.89 -25.10 -26.73
C VAL A 526 -9.34 -26.19 -25.75
N SER A 527 -8.58 -26.39 -24.65
CA SER A 527 -8.76 -27.49 -23.69
C SER A 527 -10.06 -27.43 -22.89
#